data_AF-A0AAD9A1F1-F1
#
_entry.id   AF-A0AAD9A1F1-F1
#
_cell.length_a   1.000
_cell.length_b   1.000
_cell.length_c   1.000
_cell.angle_alpha   90.00
_cell.angle_beta   90.00
_cell.angle_gamma   90.00
#
_symmetry.space_group_name_H-M   'P 1'
#
loop_
_entity.id
_entity.type
_entity.pdbx_description
1 polymer ?
#
loop_
_entity_poly.entity_id
_entity_poly.type
_entity_poly.pdbx_seq_one_letter_code
_entity_poly.pdbx_strand_id
1 'polypeptide(L)'
;MSLTTTTLTANPAFTYHWYRAISLLHRKLSQPILPAERDALWVAAAFVGVASFANTSDIASPRDAWPLRPPCWEDLDWLKLGDGKKQVWRLTDPLRSRGIFRDVANELYTHVLLPASKLRMGAEDVAYMRANLPDGFCELYKLEEGLPEDNPYWTAAESLAACWGRTAKPGSPEEAKPFLTFLSKLDPRFKGLLEHKDERAMLMLAYWLARVCNRRYWWMWRRAVLETLAICDFIEPRWRGRWEVRLVEFPRMMAETCGL
;
A
#
# COMPACT_ATOMS: atom_id res chain seq x y z
N MET A 1 6.14 -40.32 -16.93
CA MET A 1 5.46 -39.01 -16.97
C MET A 1 6.33 -38.03 -16.21
N SER A 2 7.16 -37.27 -16.92
CA SER A 2 8.03 -36.26 -16.31
C SER A 2 7.23 -34.99 -16.07
N LEU A 3 7.15 -34.56 -14.82
CA LEU A 3 6.64 -33.26 -14.42
C LEU A 3 7.69 -32.22 -14.82
N THR A 4 7.45 -31.50 -15.90
CA THR A 4 8.19 -30.28 -16.22
C THR A 4 7.80 -29.22 -15.18
N THR A 5 8.65 -29.05 -14.18
CA THR A 5 8.64 -27.87 -13.32
C THR A 5 9.03 -26.69 -14.21
N THR A 6 8.02 -25.96 -14.72
CA THR A 6 8.25 -24.69 -15.39
C THR A 6 8.75 -23.71 -14.33
N THR A 7 10.07 -23.64 -14.13
CA THR A 7 10.70 -22.49 -13.48
C THR A 7 10.27 -21.27 -14.28
N LEU A 8 9.38 -20.45 -13.72
CA LEU A 8 9.07 -19.13 -14.29
C LEU A 8 10.38 -18.36 -14.32
N THR A 9 10.97 -18.28 -15.51
CA THR A 9 12.13 -17.44 -15.74
C THR A 9 11.65 -16.00 -15.65
N ALA A 10 12.20 -15.25 -14.68
CA ALA A 10 11.96 -13.82 -14.57
C ALA A 10 12.16 -13.17 -15.95
N ASN A 11 11.20 -12.36 -16.40
CA ASN A 11 11.25 -11.73 -17.71
C ASN A 11 12.58 -10.94 -17.83
N PRO A 12 13.53 -11.37 -18.67
CA PRO A 12 14.89 -10.80 -18.68
C PRO A 12 14.88 -9.32 -19.01
N ALA A 13 13.94 -8.87 -19.85
CA ALA A 13 13.77 -7.46 -20.18
C ALA A 13 13.29 -6.66 -18.96
N PHE A 14 12.32 -7.19 -18.20
CA PHE A 14 11.86 -6.55 -16.97
C PHE A 14 13.00 -6.42 -15.95
N THR A 15 13.70 -7.52 -15.65
CA THR A 15 14.83 -7.51 -14.71
C THR A 15 15.91 -6.53 -15.15
N TYR A 16 16.25 -6.50 -16.45
CA TYR A 16 17.20 -5.56 -17.01
C TYR A 16 16.76 -4.10 -16.84
N HIS A 17 15.52 -3.76 -17.24
CA HIS A 17 15.02 -2.39 -17.14
C HIS A 17 14.82 -1.93 -15.70
N TRP A 18 14.37 -2.83 -14.81
CA TRP A 18 14.25 -2.60 -13.38
C TRP A 18 15.61 -2.29 -12.75
N TYR A 19 16.61 -3.15 -12.99
CA TYR A 19 17.98 -2.94 -12.53
C TYR A 19 18.57 -1.62 -13.05
N ARG A 20 18.38 -1.33 -14.35
CA ARG A 20 18.86 -0.08 -14.96
C ARG A 20 18.18 1.15 -14.36
N ALA A 21 16.87 1.11 -14.16
CA ALA A 21 16.11 2.22 -13.56
C ALA A 21 16.58 2.51 -12.14
N ILE A 22 16.69 1.48 -11.28
CA ILE A 22 17.19 1.63 -9.91
C ILE A 22 18.63 2.12 -9.91
N SER A 23 19.50 1.57 -10.74
CA SER A 23 20.91 1.96 -10.81
C SER A 23 21.10 3.42 -11.23
N LEU A 24 20.31 3.89 -12.21
CA LEU A 24 20.34 5.29 -12.66
C LEU A 24 19.81 6.22 -11.57
N LEU A 25 18.69 5.86 -10.93
CA LEU A 25 18.12 6.62 -9.84
C LEU A 25 19.10 6.73 -8.66
N HIS A 26 19.69 5.60 -8.25
CA HIS A 26 20.69 5.55 -7.19
C HIS A 26 21.91 6.41 -7.52
N ARG A 27 22.48 6.27 -8.73
CA ARG A 27 23.63 7.07 -9.16
C ARG A 27 23.33 8.57 -9.08
N LYS A 28 22.14 9.00 -9.50
CA LYS A 28 21.74 10.40 -9.43
C LYS A 28 21.56 10.87 -7.99
N LEU A 29 20.98 10.05 -7.11
CA LEU A 29 20.82 10.38 -5.68
C LEU A 29 22.16 10.43 -4.92
N SER A 30 23.16 9.70 -5.39
CA SER A 30 24.53 9.70 -4.82
C SER A 30 25.39 10.88 -5.29
N GLN A 31 24.84 11.82 -6.07
CA GLN A 31 25.53 12.99 -6.60
C GLN A 31 24.72 14.27 -6.30
N PRO A 32 25.34 15.47 -6.34
CA PRO A 32 24.61 16.72 -6.26
C PRO A 32 23.48 16.79 -7.31
N ILE A 33 22.28 17.16 -6.85
CA ILE A 33 21.08 17.29 -7.68
C ILE A 33 21.02 18.73 -8.19
N LEU A 34 21.16 18.91 -9.51
CA LEU A 34 21.07 20.21 -10.14
C LEU A 34 19.62 20.69 -10.18
N PRO A 35 19.36 22.01 -10.13
CA PRO A 35 17.99 22.55 -10.17
C PRO A 35 17.16 22.05 -11.37
N ALA A 36 17.79 21.88 -12.55
CA ALA A 36 17.13 21.40 -13.76
C ALA A 36 16.73 19.91 -13.72
N GLU A 37 17.32 19.12 -12.82
CA GLU A 37 17.10 17.66 -12.74
C GLU A 37 15.98 17.29 -11.76
N ARG A 38 15.53 18.24 -10.93
CA ARG A 38 14.61 17.97 -9.82
C ARG A 38 13.28 17.36 -10.27
N ASP A 39 12.69 17.87 -11.34
CA ASP A 39 11.42 17.35 -11.87
C ASP A 39 11.58 15.92 -12.42
N ALA A 40 12.63 15.70 -13.20
CA ALA A 40 12.94 14.39 -13.76
C ALA A 40 13.18 13.36 -12.66
N LEU A 41 13.91 13.75 -11.61
CA LEU A 41 14.18 12.89 -10.46
C LEU A 41 12.91 12.55 -9.67
N TRP A 42 12.03 13.52 -9.45
CA TRP A 42 10.76 13.32 -8.76
C TRP A 42 9.86 12.33 -9.51
N VAL A 43 9.71 12.52 -10.83
CA VAL A 43 8.92 11.64 -11.68
C VAL A 43 9.55 10.25 -11.78
N ALA A 44 10.87 10.15 -11.95
CA ALA A 44 11.56 8.87 -11.98
C ALA A 44 11.32 8.06 -10.69
N ALA A 45 11.40 8.70 -9.52
CA ALA A 45 11.11 8.05 -8.24
C ALA A 45 9.64 7.62 -8.12
N ALA A 46 8.69 8.40 -8.64
CA ALA A 46 7.28 8.03 -8.69
C ALA A 46 7.07 6.76 -9.54
N PHE A 47 7.67 6.70 -10.73
CA PHE A 47 7.59 5.53 -11.62
C PHE A 47 8.29 4.29 -11.05
N VAL A 48 9.43 4.44 -10.37
CA VAL A 48 10.05 3.32 -9.63
C VAL A 48 9.09 2.79 -8.55
N GLY A 49 8.35 3.67 -7.88
CA GLY A 49 7.30 3.25 -6.95
C GLY A 49 6.16 2.47 -7.60
N VAL A 50 5.66 2.93 -8.75
CA VAL A 50 4.60 2.22 -9.52
C VAL A 50 5.11 0.86 -10.00
N ALA A 51 6.31 0.82 -10.57
CA ALA A 51 6.90 -0.41 -11.08
C ALA A 51 7.25 -1.41 -9.95
N SER A 52 7.65 -0.94 -8.77
CA SER A 52 7.83 -1.82 -7.60
C SER A 52 6.52 -2.50 -7.20
N PHE A 53 5.42 -1.75 -7.14
CA PHE A 53 4.12 -2.34 -6.83
C PHE A 53 3.68 -3.30 -7.93
N ALA A 54 3.87 -2.95 -9.21
CA ALA A 54 3.50 -3.81 -10.34
C ALA A 54 4.35 -5.08 -10.45
N ASN A 55 5.55 -5.12 -9.85
CA ASN A 55 6.50 -6.21 -9.98
C ASN A 55 6.00 -7.51 -9.30
N THR A 56 5.31 -8.34 -10.07
CA THR A 56 4.71 -9.60 -9.61
C THR A 56 5.10 -10.78 -10.50
N SER A 57 6.23 -10.68 -11.20
CA SER A 57 6.66 -11.66 -12.20
C SER A 57 7.02 -13.02 -11.62
N ASP A 58 7.42 -13.06 -10.35
CA ASP A 58 7.75 -14.26 -9.58
C ASP A 58 6.54 -14.87 -8.86
N ILE A 59 5.39 -14.17 -8.85
CA ILE A 59 4.18 -14.59 -8.14
C ILE A 59 3.22 -15.25 -9.12
N ALA A 60 3.29 -16.59 -9.23
CA ALA A 60 2.40 -17.36 -10.10
C ALA A 60 1.03 -17.62 -9.46
N SER A 61 1.01 -17.84 -8.14
CA SER A 61 -0.17 -18.14 -7.35
C SER A 61 -0.11 -17.44 -5.98
N PRO A 62 -1.20 -17.39 -5.21
CA PRO A 62 -1.19 -16.83 -3.85
C PRO A 62 -0.13 -17.48 -2.94
N ARG A 63 0.20 -18.77 -3.15
CA ARG A 63 1.23 -19.48 -2.38
C ARG A 63 2.64 -18.92 -2.59
N ASP A 64 2.88 -18.31 -3.74
CA ASP A 64 4.16 -17.69 -4.10
C ASP A 64 4.25 -16.23 -3.63
N ALA A 65 3.16 -15.68 -3.09
CA ALA A 65 3.11 -14.31 -2.59
C ALA A 65 3.46 -14.23 -1.10
N TRP A 66 3.90 -13.06 -0.66
CA TRP A 66 3.89 -12.75 0.77
C TRP A 66 2.43 -12.73 1.28
N PRO A 67 2.12 -13.26 2.47
CA PRO A 67 3.03 -13.77 3.51
C PRO A 67 3.32 -15.28 3.46
N LEU A 68 2.80 -16.02 2.48
CA LEU A 68 2.93 -17.48 2.40
C LEU A 68 4.31 -17.96 1.93
N ARG A 69 4.93 -17.22 1.01
CA ARG A 69 6.26 -17.54 0.50
C ARG A 69 7.31 -17.54 1.63
N PRO A 70 8.43 -18.28 1.47
CA PRO A 70 9.57 -18.19 2.38
C PRO A 70 10.05 -16.74 2.53
N PRO A 71 10.51 -16.31 3.72
CA PRO A 71 11.00 -14.96 3.94
C PRO A 71 12.04 -14.55 2.90
N CYS A 72 11.83 -13.39 2.30
CA CYS A 72 12.71 -12.81 1.29
C CYS A 72 13.04 -11.37 1.66
N TRP A 73 14.25 -10.92 1.34
CA TRP A 73 14.67 -9.54 1.57
C TRP A 73 13.78 -8.52 0.83
N GLU A 74 13.15 -8.94 -0.27
CA GLU A 74 12.22 -8.15 -1.09
C GLU A 74 10.79 -8.06 -0.50
N ASP A 75 10.51 -8.75 0.60
CA ASP A 75 9.18 -8.72 1.24
C ASP A 75 8.77 -7.28 1.57
N LEU A 76 7.60 -6.87 1.08
CA LEU A 76 7.02 -5.54 1.26
C LEU A 76 7.89 -4.38 0.73
N ASP A 77 8.82 -4.62 -0.21
CA ASP A 77 9.66 -3.56 -0.78
C ASP A 77 8.87 -2.39 -1.36
N TRP A 78 7.74 -2.68 -2.00
CA TRP A 78 6.83 -1.66 -2.53
C TRP A 78 6.28 -0.73 -1.44
N LEU A 79 6.17 -1.21 -0.20
CA LEU A 79 5.75 -0.45 0.97
C LEU A 79 6.93 0.33 1.59
N LYS A 80 8.10 -0.32 1.69
CA LYS A 80 9.35 0.26 2.22
C LYS A 80 9.84 1.44 1.36
N LEU A 81 9.70 1.36 0.04
CA LEU A 81 10.04 2.43 -0.89
C LEU A 81 9.23 3.73 -0.64
N GLY A 82 8.09 3.66 0.05
CA GLY A 82 7.32 4.83 0.45
C GLY A 82 8.13 5.85 1.26
N ASP A 83 9.05 5.41 2.11
CA ASP A 83 9.86 6.33 2.91
C ASP A 83 10.99 6.98 2.09
N GLY A 84 11.52 6.27 1.09
CA GLY A 84 12.43 6.84 0.09
C GLY A 84 11.78 7.98 -0.70
N LYS A 85 10.49 7.86 -1.06
CA LYS A 85 9.75 8.93 -1.74
C LYS A 85 9.66 10.21 -0.92
N LYS A 86 9.53 10.12 0.41
CA LYS A 86 9.53 11.30 1.30
C LYS A 86 10.87 12.03 1.26
N GLN A 87 11.99 11.32 1.14
CA GLN A 87 13.31 11.94 0.98
C GLN A 87 13.48 12.58 -0.39
N VAL A 88 13.06 11.88 -1.46
CA VAL A 88 13.09 12.46 -2.82
C VAL A 88 12.26 13.74 -2.88
N TRP A 89 11.05 13.74 -2.30
CA TRP A 89 10.21 14.94 -2.20
C TRP A 89 10.96 16.15 -1.62
N ARG A 90 11.67 15.94 -0.50
CA ARG A 90 12.47 16.99 0.14
C ARG A 90 13.61 17.48 -0.73
N LEU A 91 14.30 16.57 -1.42
CA LEU A 91 15.45 16.89 -2.28
C LEU A 91 15.03 17.63 -3.56
N THR A 92 13.88 17.28 -4.13
CA THR A 92 13.41 17.84 -5.41
C THR A 92 12.57 19.09 -5.24
N ASP A 93 11.97 19.32 -4.05
CA ASP A 93 11.04 20.41 -3.78
C ASP A 93 10.04 20.62 -4.93
N PRO A 94 9.13 19.66 -5.16
CA PRO A 94 8.28 19.67 -6.35
C PRO A 94 7.25 20.82 -6.32
N LEU A 95 7.08 21.51 -5.18
CA LEU A 95 6.19 22.68 -5.03
C LEU A 95 6.83 24.00 -5.47
N ARG A 96 8.13 23.98 -5.82
CA ARG A 96 8.89 25.15 -6.27
C ARG A 96 8.23 25.90 -7.43
N SER A 97 8.40 27.22 -7.47
CA SER A 97 7.72 28.11 -8.41
C SER A 97 7.94 27.80 -9.89
N ARG A 98 9.10 27.25 -10.27
CA ARG A 98 9.47 26.91 -11.66
C ARG A 98 9.33 25.42 -12.00
N GLY A 99 8.60 24.64 -11.21
CA GLY A 99 8.43 23.19 -11.43
C GLY A 99 7.45 22.89 -12.55
N ILE A 100 7.84 22.02 -13.50
CA ILE A 100 6.94 21.58 -14.58
C ILE A 100 5.74 20.82 -14.00
N PHE A 101 5.97 20.06 -12.93
CA PHE A 101 4.92 19.29 -12.25
C PHE A 101 4.38 19.96 -10.98
N ARG A 102 4.58 21.27 -10.83
CA ARG A 102 4.18 21.99 -9.62
C ARG A 102 2.70 21.80 -9.30
N ASP A 103 1.82 21.86 -10.30
CA ASP A 103 0.37 21.75 -10.09
C ASP A 103 -0.01 20.33 -9.65
N VAL A 104 0.57 19.31 -10.28
CA VAL A 104 0.40 17.90 -9.87
C VAL A 104 0.90 17.69 -8.44
N ALA A 105 2.05 18.28 -8.10
CA ALA A 105 2.61 18.20 -6.76
C ALA A 105 1.73 18.92 -5.73
N ASN A 106 1.16 20.07 -6.07
CA ASN A 106 0.21 20.80 -5.23
C ASN A 106 -1.05 19.98 -4.97
N GLU A 107 -1.62 19.34 -5.99
CA GLU A 107 -2.78 18.47 -5.83
C GLU A 107 -2.45 17.28 -4.92
N LEU A 108 -1.34 16.58 -5.18
CA LEU A 108 -0.89 15.46 -4.36
C LEU A 108 -0.62 15.90 -2.91
N TYR A 109 0.01 17.06 -2.73
CA TYR A 109 0.26 17.61 -1.40
C TYR A 109 -1.05 17.93 -0.68
N THR A 110 -1.94 18.68 -1.32
CA THR A 110 -3.23 19.14 -0.77
C THR A 110 -4.16 18.00 -0.39
N HIS A 111 -4.14 16.93 -1.18
CA HIS A 111 -5.15 15.89 -1.09
C HIS A 111 -4.66 14.61 -0.44
N VAL A 112 -3.35 14.32 -0.49
CA VAL A 112 -2.81 13.04 -0.03
C VAL A 112 -1.81 13.23 1.10
N LEU A 113 -0.84 14.13 0.94
CA LEU A 113 0.29 14.25 1.87
C LEU A 113 0.04 15.18 3.04
N LEU A 114 -0.84 16.18 2.87
CA LEU A 114 -1.16 17.11 3.93
C LEU A 114 -1.64 16.31 5.14
N PRO A 115 -1.00 16.51 6.32
CA PRO A 115 -1.54 16.00 7.55
C PRO A 115 -2.99 16.46 7.61
N ALA A 116 -3.92 15.52 7.82
CA ALA A 116 -5.25 15.96 8.22
C ALA A 116 -4.99 16.80 9.47
N SER A 117 -5.41 18.07 9.46
CA SER A 117 -5.21 18.97 10.59
C SER A 117 -5.59 18.19 11.86
N LYS A 118 -4.66 18.10 12.84
CA LYS A 118 -4.83 17.43 14.14
C LYS A 118 -5.88 18.14 15.02
N LEU A 119 -6.99 18.56 14.43
CA LEU A 119 -8.11 19.27 15.05
C LEU A 119 -9.37 18.41 15.03
N ARG A 120 -9.20 17.09 15.02
CA ARG A 120 -10.23 16.12 15.35
C ARG A 120 -9.59 15.13 16.32
N MET A 121 -9.93 15.34 17.57
CA MET A 121 -9.60 14.50 18.70
C MET A 121 -10.95 14.28 19.38
N GLY A 122 -11.55 13.09 19.24
CA GLY A 122 -12.79 12.82 19.95
C GLY A 122 -13.56 11.58 19.52
N ALA A 123 -14.65 11.36 20.25
CA ALA A 123 -15.65 10.32 19.99
C ALA A 123 -16.22 10.38 18.55
N GLU A 124 -16.16 11.54 17.89
CA GLU A 124 -16.60 11.72 16.50
C GLU A 124 -15.75 10.92 15.49
N ASP A 125 -14.42 10.82 15.69
CA ASP A 125 -13.54 10.07 14.78
C ASP A 125 -13.76 8.56 14.93
N VAL A 126 -13.93 8.10 16.18
CA VAL A 126 -14.30 6.71 16.46
C VAL A 126 -15.68 6.38 15.90
N ALA A 127 -16.65 7.29 16.03
CA ALA A 127 -17.97 7.12 15.43
C ALA A 127 -17.91 7.06 13.90
N TYR A 128 -17.10 7.91 13.27
CA TYR A 128 -16.85 7.87 11.83
C TYR A 128 -16.21 6.55 11.40
N MET A 129 -15.19 6.09 12.11
CA MET A 129 -14.55 4.80 11.83
C MET A 129 -15.51 3.64 12.04
N ARG A 130 -16.30 3.63 13.13
CA ARG A 130 -17.34 2.62 13.37
C ARG A 130 -18.37 2.58 12.25
N ALA A 131 -18.76 3.72 11.69
CA ALA A 131 -19.74 3.79 10.63
C ALA A 131 -19.20 3.35 9.25
N ASN A 132 -17.88 3.35 9.03
CA ASN A 132 -17.27 3.13 7.72
C ASN A 132 -16.32 1.93 7.66
N LEU A 133 -15.93 1.35 8.80
CA LEU A 133 -15.16 0.12 8.89
C LEU A 133 -16.08 -1.09 9.07
N PRO A 134 -15.60 -2.30 8.76
CA PRO A 134 -16.35 -3.53 9.03
C PRO A 134 -16.69 -3.70 10.51
N ASP A 135 -17.84 -4.33 10.77
CA ASP A 135 -18.25 -4.70 12.12
C ASP A 135 -17.14 -5.50 12.83
N GLY A 136 -16.88 -5.18 14.10
CA GLY A 136 -15.81 -5.80 14.88
C GLY A 136 -14.42 -5.18 14.71
N PHE A 137 -14.16 -4.31 13.72
CA PHE A 137 -12.85 -3.65 13.60
C PHE A 137 -12.48 -2.79 14.81
N CYS A 138 -13.43 -2.02 15.34
CA CYS A 138 -13.18 -1.20 16.52
C CYS A 138 -12.72 -2.05 17.72
N GLU A 139 -13.31 -3.23 17.91
CA GLU A 139 -12.95 -4.19 18.96
C GLU A 139 -11.59 -4.83 18.68
N LEU A 140 -11.38 -5.38 17.47
CA LEU A 140 -10.15 -6.09 17.08
C LEU A 140 -8.90 -5.22 17.24
N TYR A 141 -9.00 -3.95 16.83
CA TYR A 141 -7.90 -3.00 16.85
C TYR A 141 -7.92 -2.07 18.06
N LYS A 142 -8.85 -2.26 19.01
CA LYS A 142 -8.95 -1.47 20.25
C LYS A 142 -9.00 0.04 19.97
N LEU A 143 -9.82 0.45 19.00
CA LEU A 143 -9.90 1.84 18.55
C LEU A 143 -10.63 2.74 19.57
N GLU A 144 -11.27 2.18 20.58
CA GLU A 144 -11.93 2.95 21.65
C GLU A 144 -11.12 3.02 22.95
N GLU A 145 -10.00 2.28 23.00
CA GLU A 145 -9.16 2.18 24.18
C GLU A 145 -7.91 3.04 24.02
N GLY A 146 -7.57 3.81 25.06
CA GLY A 146 -6.33 4.59 25.10
C GLY A 146 -6.32 5.79 24.15
N LEU A 147 -5.12 6.34 23.92
CA LEU A 147 -4.93 7.48 23.02
C LEU A 147 -4.66 6.99 21.59
N PRO A 148 -5.19 7.69 20.56
CA PRO A 148 -4.90 7.41 19.16
C PRO A 148 -3.40 7.26 18.83
N GLU A 149 -2.57 8.10 19.45
CA GLU A 149 -1.12 8.14 19.21
C GLU A 149 -0.39 6.90 19.75
N ASP A 150 -0.98 6.20 20.73
CA ASP A 150 -0.41 4.98 21.30
C ASP A 150 -0.77 3.72 20.50
N ASN A 151 -1.81 3.80 19.66
CA ASN A 151 -2.30 2.67 18.88
C ASN A 151 -1.66 2.65 17.48
N PRO A 152 -0.77 1.68 17.16
CA PRO A 152 -0.10 1.63 15.87
C PRO A 152 -1.06 1.40 14.70
N TYR A 153 -2.27 0.88 14.95
CA TYR A 153 -3.28 0.62 13.92
C TYR A 153 -4.12 1.85 13.57
N TRP A 154 -4.10 2.90 14.40
CA TRP A 154 -5.04 4.03 14.30
C TRP A 154 -5.03 4.69 12.93
N THR A 155 -3.86 5.13 12.46
CA THR A 155 -3.76 5.87 11.18
C THR A 155 -4.15 4.99 9.98
N ALA A 156 -3.87 3.69 10.05
CA ALA A 156 -4.27 2.75 9.01
C ALA A 156 -5.79 2.54 9.01
N ALA A 157 -6.42 2.43 10.18
CA ALA A 157 -7.86 2.31 10.35
C ALA A 157 -8.60 3.57 9.87
N GLU A 158 -8.13 4.75 10.27
CA GLU A 158 -8.68 6.04 9.82
C GLU A 158 -8.60 6.16 8.28
N SER A 159 -7.45 5.82 7.71
CA SER A 159 -7.25 5.84 6.26
C SER A 159 -8.16 4.85 5.53
N LEU A 160 -8.36 3.65 6.09
CA LEU A 160 -9.25 2.64 5.54
C LEU A 160 -10.73 3.09 5.62
N ALA A 161 -11.15 3.67 6.73
CA ALA A 161 -12.49 4.26 6.88
C ALA A 161 -12.74 5.34 5.82
N ALA A 162 -11.74 6.20 5.55
CA ALA A 162 -11.82 7.19 4.49
C ALA A 162 -11.87 6.59 3.07
N CYS A 163 -11.26 5.43 2.84
CA CYS A 163 -11.34 4.69 1.57
C CYS A 163 -12.74 4.12 1.29
N TRP A 164 -13.48 3.83 2.36
CA TRP A 164 -14.77 3.14 2.31
C TRP A 164 -15.95 4.11 2.37
N GLY A 165 -15.84 5.15 3.21
CA GLY A 165 -16.90 6.15 3.38
C GLY A 165 -17.04 7.17 2.25
N ARG A 166 -16.19 7.13 1.22
CA ARG A 166 -16.24 8.06 0.08
C ARG A 166 -16.68 7.36 -1.20
N THR A 167 -17.78 7.84 -1.76
CA THR A 167 -18.19 7.55 -3.14
C THR A 167 -17.63 8.62 -4.07
N ALA A 168 -16.46 8.36 -4.65
CA ALA A 168 -15.91 9.19 -5.72
C ALA A 168 -16.57 8.81 -7.06
N LYS A 169 -16.72 9.80 -7.97
CA LYS A 169 -17.13 9.53 -9.34
C LYS A 169 -16.07 8.66 -10.03
N PRO A 170 -16.45 7.61 -10.78
CA PRO A 170 -15.50 6.82 -11.55
C PRO A 170 -14.66 7.70 -12.49
N GLY A 171 -13.34 7.50 -12.49
CA GLY A 171 -12.38 8.24 -13.30
C GLY A 171 -11.93 9.59 -12.73
N SER A 172 -12.39 9.99 -11.54
CA SER A 172 -11.95 11.25 -10.91
C SER A 172 -10.65 11.08 -10.11
N PRO A 173 -9.79 12.13 -10.00
CA PRO A 173 -8.59 12.09 -9.14
C PRO A 173 -8.90 11.77 -7.67
N GLU A 174 -10.08 12.16 -7.20
CA GLU A 174 -10.58 11.86 -5.84
C GLU A 174 -10.79 10.36 -5.60
N GLU A 175 -10.87 9.55 -6.64
CA GLU A 175 -10.97 8.09 -6.54
C GLU A 175 -9.66 7.45 -6.09
N ALA A 176 -8.52 7.95 -6.57
CA ALA A 176 -7.19 7.42 -6.23
C ALA A 176 -6.68 7.90 -4.86
N LYS A 177 -7.17 9.05 -4.40
CA LYS A 177 -6.68 9.77 -3.23
C LYS A 177 -6.70 8.96 -1.93
N PRO A 178 -7.79 8.27 -1.53
CA PRO A 178 -7.78 7.50 -0.29
C PRO A 178 -6.73 6.38 -0.29
N PHE A 179 -6.51 5.74 -1.44
CA PHE A 179 -5.51 4.67 -1.59
C PHE A 179 -4.09 5.18 -1.41
N LEU A 180 -3.77 6.31 -2.07
CA LEU A 180 -2.48 6.97 -1.92
C LEU A 180 -2.28 7.53 -0.49
N THR A 181 -3.38 7.92 0.17
CA THR A 181 -3.36 8.42 1.55
C THR A 181 -2.96 7.32 2.51
N PHE A 182 -3.55 6.12 2.39
CA PHE A 182 -3.18 4.96 3.20
C PHE A 182 -1.67 4.73 3.16
N LEU A 183 -1.08 4.62 1.95
CA LEU A 183 0.35 4.34 1.78
C LEU A 183 1.28 5.46 2.25
N SER A 184 0.87 6.72 2.11
CA SER A 184 1.70 7.87 2.48
C SER A 184 1.74 8.13 3.99
N LYS A 185 0.67 7.75 4.70
CA LYS A 185 0.47 8.05 6.12
C LYS A 185 0.70 6.87 7.07
N LEU A 186 1.04 5.67 6.58
CA LEU A 186 1.28 4.52 7.46
C LEU A 186 2.29 4.83 8.58
N ASP A 187 1.86 4.52 9.81
CA ASP A 187 2.69 4.58 10.99
C ASP A 187 3.89 3.62 10.83
N PRO A 188 5.14 4.06 11.12
CA PRO A 188 6.30 3.19 11.08
C PRO A 188 6.16 1.92 11.94
N ARG A 189 5.48 2.01 13.08
CA ARG A 189 5.20 0.86 13.96
C ARG A 189 4.27 -0.14 13.28
N PHE A 190 3.25 0.34 12.54
CA PHE A 190 2.38 -0.52 11.74
C PHE A 190 3.14 -1.24 10.62
N LYS A 191 4.08 -0.54 9.96
CA LYS A 191 4.96 -1.19 8.98
C LYS A 191 5.80 -2.30 9.61
N GLY A 192 6.35 -2.04 10.81
CA GLY A 192 7.05 -3.06 11.58
C GLY A 192 6.18 -4.27 11.91
N LEU A 193 4.90 -4.07 12.26
CA LEU A 193 3.95 -5.16 12.49
C LEU A 193 3.73 -6.00 11.22
N LEU A 194 3.59 -5.37 10.06
CA LEU A 194 3.51 -6.09 8.78
C LEU A 194 4.78 -6.90 8.49
N GLU A 195 5.96 -6.33 8.70
CA GLU A 195 7.24 -7.03 8.51
C GLU A 195 7.35 -8.28 9.41
N HIS A 196 6.80 -8.22 10.62
CA HIS A 196 6.74 -9.34 11.56
C HIS A 196 5.52 -10.26 11.35
N LYS A 197 4.76 -10.08 10.27
CA LYS A 197 3.55 -10.85 9.93
C LYS A 197 2.53 -10.86 11.08
N ASP A 198 2.34 -9.73 11.75
CA ASP A 198 1.25 -9.56 12.70
C ASP A 198 -0.10 -9.75 12.00
N GLU A 199 -0.89 -10.70 12.49
CA GLU A 199 -2.11 -11.16 11.83
C GLU A 199 -3.14 -10.03 11.68
N ARG A 200 -3.23 -9.13 12.67
CA ARG A 200 -4.17 -8.00 12.64
C ARG A 200 -3.71 -6.96 11.61
N ALA A 201 -2.42 -6.62 11.59
CA ALA A 201 -1.89 -5.69 10.60
C ALA A 201 -2.08 -6.23 9.18
N MET A 202 -1.81 -7.52 8.98
CA MET A 202 -2.03 -8.19 7.70
C MET A 202 -3.50 -8.16 7.28
N LEU A 203 -4.45 -8.42 8.18
CA LEU A 203 -5.88 -8.30 7.88
C LEU A 203 -6.22 -6.89 7.39
N MET A 204 -5.77 -5.84 8.09
CA MET A 204 -6.05 -4.47 7.66
C MET A 204 -5.46 -4.15 6.26
N LEU A 205 -4.27 -4.67 5.97
CA LEU A 205 -3.69 -4.58 4.64
C LEU A 205 -4.52 -5.34 3.60
N ALA A 206 -5.02 -6.54 3.91
CA ALA A 206 -5.90 -7.30 3.02
C ALA A 206 -7.20 -6.55 2.70
N TYR A 207 -7.79 -5.85 3.67
CA TYR A 207 -8.96 -4.99 3.42
C TYR A 207 -8.65 -3.80 2.50
N TRP A 208 -7.47 -3.20 2.64
CA TRP A 208 -7.01 -2.17 1.71
C TRP A 208 -6.77 -2.74 0.31
N LEU A 209 -6.07 -3.87 0.18
CA LEU A 209 -5.82 -4.55 -1.10
C LEU A 209 -7.13 -4.99 -1.77
N ALA A 210 -8.10 -5.52 -1.01
CA ALA A 210 -9.43 -5.88 -1.50
C ALA A 210 -10.19 -4.69 -2.12
N ARG A 211 -9.99 -3.49 -1.58
CA ARG A 211 -10.57 -2.27 -2.17
C ARG A 211 -9.83 -1.85 -3.43
N VAL A 212 -8.51 -2.04 -3.47
CA VAL A 212 -7.65 -1.75 -4.63
C VAL A 212 -7.94 -2.71 -5.80
N CYS A 213 -8.11 -4.01 -5.54
CA CYS A 213 -8.35 -4.98 -6.61
C CYS A 213 -9.65 -4.71 -7.36
N ASN A 214 -10.69 -4.24 -6.67
CA ASN A 214 -11.98 -3.86 -7.28
C ASN A 214 -11.86 -2.75 -8.34
N ARG A 215 -10.78 -1.95 -8.30
CA ARG A 215 -10.54 -0.87 -9.29
C ARG A 215 -9.86 -1.36 -10.57
N ARG A 216 -9.27 -2.56 -10.55
CA ARG A 216 -8.60 -3.18 -11.71
C ARG A 216 -7.53 -2.30 -12.38
N TYR A 217 -6.87 -1.41 -11.64
CA TYR A 217 -5.73 -0.66 -12.18
C TYR A 217 -4.61 -1.63 -12.58
N TRP A 218 -4.09 -1.52 -13.81
CA TRP A 218 -3.13 -2.47 -14.39
C TRP A 218 -1.92 -2.75 -13.49
N TRP A 219 -1.42 -1.72 -12.80
CA TRP A 219 -0.23 -1.81 -11.97
C TRP A 219 -0.49 -2.28 -10.55
N MET A 220 -1.75 -2.35 -10.10
CA MET A 220 -2.12 -2.75 -8.75
C MET A 220 -2.88 -4.07 -8.68
N TRP A 221 -3.71 -4.34 -9.69
CA TRP A 221 -4.73 -5.39 -9.65
C TRP A 221 -4.15 -6.76 -9.34
N ARG A 222 -3.09 -7.17 -10.07
CA ARG A 222 -2.50 -8.50 -9.91
C ARG A 222 -1.96 -8.75 -8.50
N ARG A 223 -1.15 -7.82 -7.96
CA ARG A 223 -0.64 -7.92 -6.59
C ARG A 223 -1.78 -7.93 -5.58
N ALA A 224 -2.74 -7.02 -5.74
CA ALA A 224 -3.85 -6.88 -4.82
C ALA A 224 -4.65 -8.19 -4.70
N VAL A 225 -4.91 -8.89 -5.80
CA VAL A 225 -5.57 -10.20 -5.75
C VAL A 225 -4.69 -11.26 -5.07
N LEU A 226 -3.45 -11.41 -5.53
CA LEU A 226 -2.55 -12.48 -5.07
C LEU A 226 -2.18 -12.35 -3.59
N GLU A 227 -1.78 -11.16 -3.14
CA GLU A 227 -1.41 -10.92 -1.74
C GLU A 227 -2.64 -10.94 -0.82
N THR A 228 -3.82 -10.49 -1.28
CA THR A 228 -5.04 -10.62 -0.45
C THR A 228 -5.36 -12.08 -0.18
N LEU A 229 -5.37 -12.93 -1.21
CA LEU A 229 -5.60 -14.36 -1.05
C LEU A 229 -4.55 -15.02 -0.16
N ALA A 230 -3.28 -14.66 -0.35
CA ALA A 230 -2.18 -15.17 0.47
C ALA A 230 -2.30 -14.79 1.94
N ILE A 231 -2.71 -13.54 2.23
CA ILE A 231 -2.97 -13.08 3.60
C ILE A 231 -4.14 -13.87 4.20
N CYS A 232 -5.25 -14.03 3.47
CA CYS A 232 -6.40 -14.79 3.93
C CYS A 232 -6.03 -16.24 4.27
N ASP A 233 -5.31 -16.91 3.36
CA ASP A 233 -4.81 -18.29 3.54
C ASP A 233 -3.81 -18.42 4.70
N PHE A 234 -3.08 -17.34 5.03
CA PHE A 234 -2.20 -17.30 6.18
C PHE A 234 -2.97 -17.16 7.51
N ILE A 235 -3.95 -16.26 7.56
CA ILE A 235 -4.67 -15.91 8.80
C ILE A 235 -5.70 -16.97 9.18
N GLU A 236 -6.50 -17.43 8.21
CA GLU A 236 -7.70 -18.23 8.47
C GLU A 236 -7.44 -19.51 9.30
N PRO A 237 -6.39 -20.33 9.04
CA PRO A 237 -6.09 -21.49 9.87
C PRO A 237 -5.69 -21.12 11.30
N ARG A 238 -5.04 -19.96 11.50
CA ARG A 238 -4.52 -19.50 12.80
C ARG A 238 -5.62 -18.90 13.66
N TRP A 239 -6.68 -18.37 13.05
CA TRP A 239 -7.84 -17.81 13.73
C TRP A 239 -9.01 -18.80 13.86
N ARG A 240 -8.80 -20.07 13.51
CA ARG A 240 -9.84 -21.10 13.64
C ARG A 240 -10.39 -21.15 15.07
N GLY A 241 -11.72 -21.05 15.19
CA GLY A 241 -12.43 -21.03 16.47
C GLY A 241 -12.51 -19.67 17.15
N ARG A 242 -11.89 -18.62 16.57
CA ARG A 242 -12.04 -17.23 16.99
C ARG A 242 -13.17 -16.55 16.22
N TRP A 243 -13.76 -15.49 16.76
CA TRP A 243 -14.85 -14.78 16.07
C TRP A 243 -14.31 -13.93 14.91
N GLU A 244 -13.07 -13.47 15.04
CA GLU A 244 -12.32 -12.63 14.11
C GLU A 244 -12.12 -13.30 12.74
N VAL A 245 -12.18 -14.64 12.69
CA VAL A 245 -12.03 -15.40 11.44
C VAL A 245 -13.06 -14.97 10.38
N ARG A 246 -14.25 -14.54 10.81
CA ARG A 246 -15.30 -14.02 9.90
C ARG A 246 -14.86 -12.75 9.16
N LEU A 247 -13.93 -11.98 9.72
CA LEU A 247 -13.39 -10.79 9.06
C LEU A 247 -12.51 -11.14 7.85
N VAL A 248 -12.06 -12.39 7.71
CA VAL A 248 -11.28 -12.84 6.54
C VAL A 248 -12.19 -13.06 5.32
N GLU A 249 -13.49 -13.27 5.52
CA GLU A 249 -14.45 -13.61 4.46
C GLU A 249 -14.56 -12.50 3.41
N PHE A 250 -14.68 -11.24 3.84
CA PHE A 250 -14.80 -10.10 2.92
C PHE A 250 -13.59 -9.94 1.99
N PRO A 251 -12.34 -9.80 2.49
CA PRO A 251 -11.19 -9.61 1.60
C PRO A 251 -10.99 -10.82 0.68
N ARG A 252 -11.23 -12.05 1.16
CA ARG A 252 -11.20 -13.26 0.32
C ARG A 252 -12.20 -13.18 -0.83
N MET A 253 -13.48 -12.95 -0.52
CA MET A 253 -14.55 -12.84 -1.51
C MET A 253 -14.25 -11.77 -2.56
N MET A 254 -13.75 -10.60 -2.14
CA MET A 254 -13.39 -9.52 -3.04
C MET A 254 -12.25 -9.91 -4.00
N ALA A 255 -11.20 -10.56 -3.49
CA ALA A 255 -10.08 -10.99 -4.31
C ALA A 255 -10.49 -12.10 -5.30
N GLU A 256 -11.28 -13.07 -4.87
CA GLU A 256 -11.84 -14.13 -5.72
C GLU A 256 -12.73 -13.56 -6.83
N THR A 257 -13.59 -12.59 -6.48
CA THR A 257 -14.48 -11.92 -7.45
C THR A 257 -13.70 -11.09 -8.47
N CYS A 258 -12.60 -10.44 -8.06
CA CYS A 258 -11.78 -9.66 -8.98
C CYS A 258 -11.02 -10.56 -9.96
N GLY A 259 -10.59 -11.74 -9.51
CA GLY A 259 -9.88 -12.74 -10.32
C GLY A 259 -8.55 -12.24 -10.90
N LEU A 260 -7.89 -13.09 -11.68
CA LEU A 260 -6.77 -12.75 -12.58
C LEU A 260 -7.11 -13.14 -14.01
#